data_AF-A0A1W5ZVS6-F1
#
_entry.id   AF-A0A1W5ZVS6-F1
#
_cell.length_a   1.000
_cell.length_b   1.000
_cell.length_c   1.000
_cell.angle_alpha   90.00
_cell.angle_beta   90.00
_cell.angle_gamma   90.00
#
_symmetry.space_group_name_H-M   'P 1'
#
loop_
_entity.id
_entity.type
_entity.pdbx_description
1 polymer ?
#
loop_
_entity_poly.entity_id
_entity_poly.type
_entity_poly.pdbx_seq_one_letter_code
_entity_poly.pdbx_strand_id
1 'polypeptide(L)'
;MNDQEKEKFDQLLSSLRKAKSMEETRFYFDLIQDYLNTLQIEKGSVYKRMNAEELMQFEILKQQMLAASDKKEVTYFEKQIHDLITRVNLSKT
;
A
#
# COMPACT_ATOMS: atom_id res chain seq x y z
N MET A 1 12.20 0.07 -1.53
CA MET A 1 12.44 -1.04 -2.49
C MET A 1 13.91 -1.09 -2.85
N ASN A 2 14.45 -2.26 -3.22
CA ASN A 2 15.77 -2.37 -3.85
C ASN A 2 15.66 -2.23 -5.39
N ASP A 3 16.77 -2.21 -6.11
CA ASP A 3 16.79 -1.94 -7.55
C ASP A 3 16.05 -3.01 -8.37
N GLN A 4 16.19 -4.29 -7.99
CA GLN A 4 15.48 -5.39 -8.65
C GLN A 4 13.96 -5.32 -8.44
N GLU A 5 13.54 -4.93 -7.23
CA GLU A 5 12.13 -4.76 -6.92
C GLU A 5 11.53 -3.58 -7.66
N LYS A 6 12.30 -2.50 -7.79
CA LYS A 6 11.90 -1.31 -8.54
C LYS A 6 11.75 -1.62 -10.03
N GLU A 7 12.68 -2.35 -10.61
CA GLU A 7 12.61 -2.78 -12.01
C GLU A 7 11.36 -3.61 -12.28
N LYS A 8 11.03 -4.56 -11.40
CA LYS A 8 9.82 -5.37 -11.52
C LYS A 8 8.53 -4.55 -11.37
N PHE A 9 8.51 -3.56 -10.47
CA PHE A 9 7.39 -2.62 -10.35
C PHE A 9 7.22 -1.74 -11.58
N ASP A 10 8.32 -1.19 -12.12
CA ASP A 10 8.30 -0.37 -13.33
C ASP A 10 7.81 -1.15 -14.55
N GLN A 11 8.16 -2.44 -14.65
CA GLN A 11 7.62 -3.34 -15.67
C GLN A 11 6.10 -3.54 -15.53
N LEU A 12 5.60 -3.78 -14.32
CA LEU A 12 4.16 -3.93 -14.07
C LEU A 12 3.40 -2.64 -14.39
N LEU A 13 3.94 -1.48 -14.02
CA LEU A 13 3.39 -0.17 -14.38
C LEU A 13 3.39 0.07 -15.89
N SER A 14 4.46 -0.30 -16.58
CA SER A 14 4.51 -0.22 -18.04
C SER A 14 3.44 -1.08 -18.70
N SER A 15 3.20 -2.29 -18.18
CA SER A 15 2.14 -3.19 -18.68
C SER A 15 0.75 -2.62 -18.42
N LEU A 16 0.51 -2.06 -17.23
CA LEU A 16 -0.74 -1.34 -16.92
C LEU A 16 -0.99 -0.18 -17.90
N ARG A 17 0.03 0.62 -18.20
CA ARG A 17 -0.08 1.75 -19.15
C ARG A 17 -0.37 1.32 -20.58
N LYS A 18 -0.03 0.08 -20.95
CA LYS A 18 -0.25 -0.49 -22.28
C LYS A 18 -1.54 -1.32 -22.37
N ALA A 19 -2.27 -1.50 -21.26
CA ALA A 19 -3.53 -2.21 -21.23
C ALA A 19 -4.53 -1.55 -22.20
N LYS A 20 -5.19 -2.37 -23.01
CA LYS A 20 -6.14 -1.95 -24.05
C LYS A 20 -7.58 -2.17 -23.64
N SER A 21 -7.83 -2.94 -22.58
CA SER A 21 -9.16 -3.19 -22.04
C SER A 21 -9.25 -2.87 -20.56
N MET A 22 -10.48 -2.67 -20.08
CA MET A 22 -10.75 -2.47 -18.66
C MET A 22 -10.42 -3.74 -17.84
N GLU A 23 -10.57 -4.92 -18.43
CA GLU A 23 -10.20 -6.20 -17.82
C GLU A 23 -8.68 -6.34 -17.66
N GLU A 24 -7.92 -5.97 -18.69
CA GLU A 24 -6.45 -5.91 -18.61
C GLU A 24 -6.00 -4.88 -17.59
N THR A 25 -6.67 -3.74 -17.52
CA THR A 25 -6.36 -2.69 -16.54
C THR A 25 -6.56 -3.20 -15.11
N ARG A 26 -7.68 -3.87 -14.83
CA ARG A 26 -7.96 -4.48 -13.52
C ARG A 26 -6.92 -5.55 -13.19
N PHE A 27 -6.64 -6.44 -14.13
CA PHE A 27 -5.65 -7.50 -13.96
C PHE A 27 -4.27 -6.96 -13.59
N TYR A 28 -3.76 -5.94 -14.30
CA TYR A 28 -2.45 -5.36 -13.97
C TYR A 28 -2.48 -4.55 -12.68
N PHE A 29 -3.61 -3.92 -12.35
CA PHE A 29 -3.78 -3.22 -11.08
C PHE A 29 -3.71 -4.20 -9.90
N ASP A 30 -4.41 -5.34 -9.99
CA ASP A 30 -4.40 -6.39 -8.97
C ASP A 30 -2.98 -6.96 -8.80
N LEU A 31 -2.26 -7.23 -9.90
CA LEU A 31 -0.87 -7.69 -9.85
C LEU A 31 0.08 -6.68 -9.19
N ILE A 32 -0.13 -5.38 -9.42
CA ILE A 32 0.65 -4.33 -8.76
C ILE A 32 0.35 -4.30 -7.26
N GLN A 33 -0.92 -4.39 -6.87
CA GLN A 33 -1.31 -4.42 -5.47
C GLN A 33 -0.74 -5.65 -4.76
N ASP A 34 -0.85 -6.84 -5.34
CA ASP A 34 -0.28 -8.07 -4.78
C ASP A 34 1.24 -8.01 -4.66
N TYR A 35 1.91 -7.43 -5.66
CA TYR A 35 3.35 -7.26 -5.62
C TYR A 35 3.78 -6.31 -4.48
N LEU A 36 3.10 -5.18 -4.33
CA LEU A 36 3.36 -4.23 -3.24
C LEU A 36 3.05 -4.85 -1.86
N ASN A 37 1.95 -5.58 -1.75
CA ASN A 37 1.58 -6.31 -0.53
C ASN A 37 2.66 -7.34 -0.15
N THR A 38 3.16 -8.10 -1.13
CA THR A 38 4.23 -9.09 -0.94
C THR A 38 5.52 -8.43 -0.47
N LEU A 39 5.93 -7.33 -1.12
CA LEU A 39 7.10 -6.56 -0.70
C LEU A 39 6.96 -6.00 0.72
N GLN A 40 5.76 -5.56 1.08
CA GLN A 40 5.46 -5.09 2.42
C GLN A 40 5.54 -6.23 3.46
N ILE A 41 5.11 -7.45 3.10
CA ILE A 41 5.20 -8.65 3.94
C ILE A 41 6.67 -9.09 4.11
N GLU A 42 7.43 -9.18 3.04
CA GLU A 42 8.82 -9.65 3.01
C GLU A 42 9.77 -8.71 3.75
N LYS A 43 9.55 -7.39 3.69
CA LYS A 43 10.40 -6.38 4.36
C LYS A 43 10.18 -6.24 5.86
N GLY A 44 9.62 -7.26 6.50
CA GLY A 44 9.29 -7.18 7.91
C GLY A 44 8.18 -6.15 8.13
N SER A 45 7.12 -6.30 7.34
CA SER A 45 5.75 -5.91 7.62
C SER A 45 5.59 -4.98 8.81
N VAL A 46 5.20 -3.73 8.53
CA VAL A 46 4.62 -2.82 9.51
C VAL A 46 3.66 -3.58 10.46
N TYR A 47 2.90 -4.54 9.94
CA TYR A 47 1.99 -5.39 10.70
C TYR A 47 2.67 -6.30 11.74
N LYS A 48 3.91 -6.77 11.52
CA LYS A 48 4.68 -7.53 12.53
C LYS A 48 5.15 -6.65 13.69
N ARG A 49 5.27 -5.34 13.45
CA ARG A 49 5.69 -4.35 14.48
C ARG A 49 4.50 -3.71 15.18
N MET A 50 3.32 -3.73 14.59
CA MET A 50 2.09 -3.23 15.20
C MET A 50 1.54 -4.23 16.23
N ASN A 51 1.01 -3.70 17.33
CA ASN A 51 0.16 -4.46 18.25
C ASN A 51 -1.27 -4.60 17.67
N ALA A 52 -2.13 -5.36 18.34
CA ALA A 52 -3.49 -5.63 17.85
C ALA A 52 -4.35 -4.36 17.65
N GLU A 53 -4.17 -3.34 18.50
CA GLU A 53 -4.89 -2.08 18.39
C GLU A 53 -4.39 -1.23 17.21
N GLU A 54 -3.08 -1.14 17.04
CA GLU A 54 -2.44 -0.45 15.92
C GLU A 54 -2.78 -1.10 14.58
N LEU A 55 -2.86 -2.44 14.53
CA LEU A 55 -3.33 -3.20 13.38
C LEU A 55 -4.79 -2.88 13.03
N MET A 56 -5.66 -2.86 14.04
CA MET A 56 -7.07 -2.54 13.85
C MET A 56 -7.25 -1.10 13.33
N GLN A 57 -6.53 -0.14 13.91
CA GLN A 57 -6.54 1.25 13.46
C GLN A 57 -6.03 1.40 12.02
N PHE A 58 -4.95 0.69 11.68
CA PHE A 58 -4.41 0.67 10.32
C PHE A 58 -5.44 0.18 9.30
N GLU A 59 -6.11 -0.94 9.58
CA GLU A 59 -7.14 -1.49 8.68
C GLU A 59 -8.36 -0.57 8.58
N ILE A 60 -8.80 0.06 9.67
CA ILE A 60 -9.89 1.06 9.63
C ILE A 60 -9.51 2.24 8.72
N LEU A 61 -8.31 2.81 8.90
CA LEU A 61 -7.84 3.94 8.08
C LEU A 61 -7.73 3.56 6.60
N LYS A 62 -7.28 2.33 6.30
CA LYS A 62 -7.22 1.81 4.94
C LYS A 62 -8.61 1.70 4.32
N GLN A 63 -9.60 1.16 5.05
CA GLN A 63 -10.98 1.07 4.57
C GLN A 63 -11.59 2.45 4.35
N GLN A 64 -11.33 3.42 5.25
CA GLN A 64 -11.80 4.80 5.10
C GLN A 64 -11.16 5.49 3.89
N MET A 65 -9.88 5.25 3.63
CA MET A 65 -9.19 5.75 2.44
C MET A 65 -9.78 5.17 1.15
N LEU A 66 -10.13 3.87 1.14
CA LEU A 66 -10.76 3.23 -0.02
C LEU A 66 -12.21 3.68 -0.24
N ALA A 67 -12.93 4.01 0.83
CA ALA A 67 -14.29 4.52 0.78
C ALA A 67 -14.37 6.03 0.53
N ALA A 68 -13.25 6.74 0.61
CA ALA A 68 -13.17 8.18 0.39
C ALA A 68 -13.62 8.55 -1.02
N SER A 69 -14.45 9.59 -1.12
CA SER A 69 -15.07 10.01 -2.38
C SER A 69 -14.29 11.13 -3.07
N ASP A 70 -13.40 11.80 -2.34
CA ASP A 70 -12.59 12.89 -2.87
C ASP A 70 -11.10 12.77 -2.51
N LYS A 71 -10.28 13.50 -3.28
CA LYS A 71 -8.82 13.47 -3.14
C LYS A 71 -8.34 13.99 -1.78
N LYS A 72 -9.04 14.95 -1.17
CA LYS A 72 -8.63 15.52 0.13
C LYS A 72 -8.81 14.50 1.24
N GLU A 73 -9.91 13.76 1.22
CA GLU A 73 -10.18 12.64 2.13
C GLU A 73 -9.13 11.55 1.97
N VAL A 74 -8.81 11.15 0.74
CA VAL A 74 -7.74 10.17 0.47
C VAL A 74 -6.40 10.64 1.06
N THR A 75 -5.99 11.88 0.77
CA THR A 75 -4.73 12.44 1.31
C THR A 75 -4.74 12.55 2.84
N TYR A 76 -5.88 12.84 3.45
CA TYR A 76 -6.02 12.87 4.90
C TYR A 76 -5.79 11.50 5.53
N PHE A 77 -6.44 10.45 5.01
CA PHE A 77 -6.28 9.10 5.53
C PHE A 77 -4.87 8.55 5.25
N GLU A 78 -4.31 8.83 4.07
CA GLU A 78 -2.92 8.50 3.73
C GLU A 78 -1.93 9.09 4.75
N LYS A 79 -2.12 10.37 5.14
CA LYS A 79 -1.30 11.01 6.17
C LYS A 79 -1.44 10.31 7.52
N GLN A 80 -2.65 9.98 7.95
CA GLN A 80 -2.87 9.29 9.22
C GLN A 80 -2.24 7.89 9.25
N ILE A 81 -2.30 7.16 8.14
CA ILE A 81 -1.61 5.88 7.97
C ILE A 81 -0.10 6.07 8.12
N HIS A 82 0.48 7.07 7.46
CA HIS A 82 1.91 7.38 7.56
C HIS A 82 2.33 7.77 8.98
N ASP A 83 1.54 8.59 9.68
CA ASP A 83 1.81 8.99 11.06
C ASP A 83 1.76 7.78 12.00
N LEU A 84 0.79 6.88 11.82
CA LEU A 84 0.68 5.64 12.59
C LEU A 84 1.90 4.73 12.37
N ILE A 85 2.30 4.50 11.11
CA ILE A 85 3.50 3.72 10.77
C ILE A 85 4.75 4.34 11.41
N THR A 86 4.87 5.67 11.36
CA THR A 86 6.01 6.39 11.92
C THR A 86 6.08 6.22 13.43
N ARG A 87 4.95 6.34 14.14
CA ARG A 87 4.89 6.11 15.59
C ARG A 87 5.30 4.69 15.96
N VAL A 88 4.79 3.68 15.25
CA VAL A 88 5.12 2.26 15.47
C VAL A 88 6.62 1.99 15.30
N ASN A 89 7.26 2.69 14.36
CA ASN A 89 8.70 2.57 14.14
C ASN A 89 9.53 3.32 15.20
N LEU A 90 9.06 4.47 15.69
CA LEU A 90 9.76 5.26 16.71
C LEU A 90 9.61 4.66 18.11
N SER A 91 8.46 4.09 18.47
CA SER A 91 8.18 3.54 19.79
C SER A 91 8.91 2.23 20.10
N LYS A 92 9.58 1.63 19.10
CA LYS A 92 10.35 0.38 19.24
C LYS A 92 11.85 0.55 18.96
N THR A 93 12.35 1.79 19.03
CA THR A 93 13.79 2.12 19.03
C THR A 93 14.26 2.31 20.47
#